data_AF-A0A367JP05-F1
#
_entry.id   AF-A0A367JP05-F1
#
_cell.length_a   1.000
_cell.length_b   1.000
_cell.length_c   1.000
_cell.angle_alpha   90.00
_cell.angle_beta   90.00
_cell.angle_gamma   90.00
#
_symmetry.space_group_name_H-M   'P 1'
#
loop_
_entity.id
_entity.type
_entity.pdbx_description
1 polymer ?
#
loop_
_entity_poly.entity_id
_entity_poly.type
_entity_poly.pdbx_seq_one_letter_code
_entity_poly.pdbx_strand_id
1 'polypeptide(L)'
;YNQDTSSHLGVVPEEQQQNVPMIVIVKCGTEAEATDKKPGNRGKRDSQVILMNTMQKVYYGERMCDLEYQFCKAIVKLTGYHPSIFETCLMVDADTKVYPDSLARMIACMSRDPYIMGLCGETKIANKSDSWVTAIQVFEYYISHHMSKAFESIFGGVTCLPGCFCMYRIIAPKGDRYVPIFCSSDIVEMYCENVVDTLHKKNLLLLGEDRYLTTLMLRAFPKRKMMFVPQAVCKTVVPDTFSVLLSQRRRWINSTVHNLLELVLIRDLCGTFCFSMQFVVFMELVGTVVLPAAISFTIYLIIISFFVTPVPIIPLLLLAAILGLPAILIAFTTRKMVYVGWMCVYLLSLPIWNFVLPAYAYWHFDDFSWGQTRVVEGGEKKEDHGRREGEFDSTGITMRRFEEWARYERKLLAEERMSSSTVARNYPKVYYGH
;
A
#
# COMPACT_ATOMS: atom_id res chain seq x y z
N TYR A 1 26.05 0.40 -0.36
CA TYR A 1 25.25 1.16 0.62
C TYR A 1 25.27 0.43 1.96
N ASN A 2 25.94 1.01 2.95
CA ASN A 2 26.01 0.65 4.37
C ASN A 2 26.75 -0.64 4.76
N GLN A 3 28.09 -0.56 4.74
CA GLN A 3 28.93 -1.29 5.69
C GLN A 3 29.66 -0.37 6.69
N ASP A 4 29.36 0.93 6.73
CA ASP A 4 30.08 1.82 7.63
C ASP A 4 29.14 2.67 8.47
N THR A 5 29.13 2.40 9.77
CA THR A 5 28.42 3.19 10.79
C THR A 5 29.25 4.36 11.29
N SER A 6 30.44 4.62 10.72
CA SER A 6 31.34 5.68 11.15
C SER A 6 31.38 6.92 10.25
N SER A 7 30.80 6.89 9.04
CA SER A 7 30.81 8.05 8.13
C SER A 7 29.50 8.84 8.22
N HIS A 8 29.59 10.11 8.59
CA HIS A 8 28.52 11.10 8.42
C HIS A 8 27.86 10.97 7.03
N LEU A 9 26.53 11.01 6.98
CA LEU A 9 25.71 11.06 5.76
C LEU A 9 25.98 12.37 5.01
N GLY A 10 27.13 12.47 4.35
CA GLY A 10 27.38 13.48 3.34
C GLY A 10 26.54 13.17 2.10
N VAL A 11 26.01 14.21 1.45
CA VAL A 11 25.51 14.10 0.08
C VAL A 11 26.65 13.55 -0.76
N VAL A 12 26.43 12.40 -1.41
CA VAL A 12 27.41 11.82 -2.33
C VAL A 12 27.74 12.87 -3.40
N PRO A 13 29.03 13.18 -3.68
CA PRO A 13 29.40 14.14 -4.70
C PRO A 13 28.68 13.86 -6.03
N GLU A 14 28.23 14.88 -6.76
CA GLU A 14 27.42 14.71 -7.99
C GLU A 14 28.06 13.75 -9.00
N GLU A 15 29.39 13.77 -9.11
CA GLU A 15 30.18 12.87 -9.97
C GLU A 15 30.08 11.37 -9.61
N GLN A 16 29.67 11.05 -8.38
CA GLN A 16 29.49 9.69 -7.88
C GLN A 16 28.01 9.30 -7.73
N GLN A 17 27.09 10.23 -8.02
CA GLN A 17 25.65 9.93 -7.98
C GLN A 17 25.27 9.10 -9.20
N GLN A 18 24.53 8.02 -8.96
CA GLN A 18 23.93 7.25 -10.05
C GLN A 18 22.74 8.01 -10.61
N ASN A 19 22.77 8.27 -11.92
CA ASN A 19 21.61 8.83 -12.62
C ASN A 19 20.53 7.77 -12.73
N VAL A 20 19.42 7.96 -12.01
CA VAL A 20 18.23 7.11 -12.11
C VAL A 20 17.26 7.78 -13.09
N PRO A 21 16.86 7.11 -14.18
CA PRO A 21 15.82 7.64 -15.06
C PRO A 21 14.51 7.80 -14.29
N MET A 22 13.92 8.99 -14.34
CA MET A 22 12.72 9.32 -13.58
C MET A 22 11.63 9.90 -14.47
N ILE A 23 10.39 9.47 -14.22
CA ILE A 23 9.17 10.09 -14.72
C ILE A 23 8.44 10.67 -13.52
N VAL A 24 8.16 11.97 -13.55
CA VAL A 24 7.43 12.65 -12.48
C VAL A 24 5.98 12.83 -12.92
N ILE A 25 5.04 12.28 -12.15
CA ILE A 25 3.60 12.50 -12.34
C ILE A 25 3.19 13.67 -11.46
N VAL A 26 2.86 14.81 -12.07
CA VAL A 26 2.37 16.00 -11.38
C VAL A 26 0.85 16.08 -11.55
N LYS A 27 0.11 16.14 -10.45
CA LYS A 27 -1.36 16.17 -10.44
C LYS A 27 -1.81 17.60 -10.18
N CYS A 28 -2.19 18.30 -11.25
CA CYS A 28 -2.48 19.74 -11.19
C CYS A 28 -3.97 20.06 -10.99
N GLY A 29 -4.85 19.08 -11.19
CA GLY A 29 -6.30 19.31 -11.20
C GLY A 29 -6.79 19.88 -12.52
N THR A 30 -8.10 20.01 -12.65
CA THR A 30 -8.74 20.65 -13.79
C THR A 30 -8.80 22.17 -13.61
N GLU A 31 -9.14 22.92 -14.67
CA GLU A 31 -9.39 24.37 -14.56
C GLU A 31 -10.49 24.70 -13.54
N ALA A 32 -11.47 23.82 -13.37
CA ALA A 32 -12.52 23.96 -12.37
C ALA A 32 -11.99 23.86 -10.93
N GLU A 33 -10.88 23.15 -10.71
CA GLU A 33 -10.21 23.03 -9.41
C GLU A 33 -9.21 24.16 -9.17
N ALA A 34 -8.97 25.06 -10.12
CA ALA A 34 -7.89 26.05 -10.02
C ALA A 34 -8.03 26.99 -8.81
N THR A 35 -9.27 27.24 -8.37
CA THR A 35 -9.58 28.07 -7.20
C THR A 35 -9.66 27.29 -5.90
N ASP A 36 -9.53 25.95 -5.96
CA ASP A 36 -9.52 25.13 -4.76
C ASP A 36 -8.27 25.42 -3.91
N LYS A 37 -8.39 25.23 -2.60
CA LYS A 37 -7.24 25.36 -1.68
C LYS A 37 -6.11 24.39 -2.02
N LYS A 38 -6.44 23.25 -2.67
CA LYS A 38 -5.50 22.20 -3.05
C LYS A 38 -5.89 21.60 -4.41
N PRO A 39 -5.72 22.33 -5.52
CA PRO A 39 -6.07 21.87 -6.86
C PRO A 39 -5.32 20.58 -7.18
N GLY A 40 -6.00 19.56 -7.70
CA GLY A 40 -5.34 18.33 -8.12
C GLY A 40 -4.77 17.47 -6.99
N ASN A 41 -5.04 17.80 -5.73
CA ASN A 41 -4.60 16.96 -4.61
C ASN A 41 -5.29 15.61 -4.69
N ARG A 42 -4.49 14.57 -4.87
CA ARG A 42 -4.89 13.21 -5.20
C ARG A 42 -3.92 12.22 -4.58
N GLY A 43 -4.42 11.07 -4.14
CA GLY A 43 -3.68 10.08 -3.37
C GLY A 43 -2.69 9.29 -4.22
N LYS A 44 -1.93 8.38 -3.61
CA LYS A 44 -1.02 7.49 -4.34
C LYS A 44 -1.74 6.57 -5.32
N ARG A 45 -2.99 6.19 -5.01
CA ARG A 45 -3.90 5.43 -5.89
C ARG A 45 -3.93 5.99 -7.32
N ASP A 46 -4.09 7.30 -7.48
CA ASP A 46 -4.19 7.91 -8.81
C ASP A 46 -2.92 7.69 -9.65
N SER A 47 -1.74 7.71 -9.02
CA SER A 47 -0.48 7.40 -9.70
C SER A 47 -0.39 5.92 -10.09
N GLN A 48 -0.86 5.03 -9.22
CA GLN A 48 -0.94 3.60 -9.51
C GLN A 48 -1.91 3.33 -10.67
N VAL A 49 -3.07 3.99 -10.68
CA VAL A 49 -4.09 3.89 -11.74
C VAL A 49 -3.53 4.33 -13.09
N ILE A 50 -2.79 5.44 -13.17
CA ILE A 50 -2.12 5.87 -14.42
C ILE A 50 -1.20 4.76 -14.96
N LEU A 51 -0.37 4.17 -14.09
CA LEU A 51 0.50 3.06 -14.46
C LEU A 51 -0.32 1.84 -14.92
N MET A 52 -1.30 1.42 -14.12
CA MET A 52 -2.12 0.22 -14.39
C MET A 52 -2.90 0.34 -15.69
N ASN A 53 -3.59 1.47 -15.93
CA ASN A 53 -4.30 1.75 -17.17
C ASN A 53 -3.37 1.77 -18.38
N THR A 54 -2.22 2.43 -18.26
CA THR A 54 -1.25 2.47 -19.35
C THR A 54 -0.76 1.06 -19.68
N MET A 55 -0.35 0.29 -18.68
CA MET A 55 0.14 -1.08 -18.86
C MET A 55 -0.93 -2.04 -19.38
N GLN A 56 -2.19 -1.88 -18.94
CA GLN A 56 -3.34 -2.63 -19.48
C GLN A 56 -3.49 -2.35 -20.98
N LYS A 57 -3.53 -1.08 -21.38
CA LYS A 57 -3.71 -0.68 -22.78
C LYS A 57 -2.53 -1.11 -23.65
N VAL A 58 -1.31 -1.07 -23.14
CA VAL A 58 -0.13 -1.64 -23.80
C VAL A 58 -0.33 -3.14 -24.04
N TYR A 59 -0.76 -3.87 -23.02
CA TYR A 59 -0.91 -5.31 -23.08
C TYR A 59 -2.01 -5.76 -24.07
N TYR A 60 -3.18 -5.12 -24.02
CA TYR A 60 -4.33 -5.47 -24.88
C TYR A 60 -4.30 -4.76 -26.25
N GLY A 61 -3.34 -3.87 -26.49
CA GLY A 61 -3.27 -3.08 -27.71
C GLY A 61 -4.50 -2.17 -27.89
N GLU A 62 -4.98 -1.58 -26.80
CA GLU A 62 -6.17 -0.73 -26.80
C GLU A 62 -5.90 0.71 -27.22
N ARG A 63 -6.96 1.51 -27.34
CA ARG A 63 -6.84 2.95 -27.57
C ARG A 63 -6.40 3.65 -26.28
N MET A 64 -5.48 4.60 -26.44
CA MET A 64 -4.87 5.38 -25.36
C MET A 64 -5.23 6.86 -25.50
N CYS A 65 -5.32 7.56 -24.38
CA CYS A 65 -5.32 9.02 -24.37
C CYS A 65 -3.89 9.56 -24.55
N ASP A 66 -3.76 10.88 -24.72
CA ASP A 66 -2.44 11.52 -24.88
C ASP A 66 -1.53 11.27 -23.66
N LEU A 67 -2.05 11.36 -22.42
CA LEU A 67 -1.26 11.11 -21.20
C LEU A 67 -0.59 9.73 -21.21
N GLU A 68 -1.35 8.68 -21.54
CA GLU A 68 -0.86 7.30 -21.58
C GLU A 68 0.14 7.10 -22.72
N TYR A 69 -0.08 7.75 -23.86
CA TYR A 69 0.85 7.74 -24.98
C TYR A 69 2.18 8.43 -24.62
N GLN A 70 2.13 9.62 -24.00
CA GLN A 70 3.34 10.33 -23.55
C GLN A 70 4.05 9.54 -22.44
N PHE A 71 3.31 8.87 -21.55
CA PHE A 71 3.89 8.00 -20.52
C PHE A 71 4.67 6.83 -21.14
N CYS A 72 4.08 6.13 -22.12
CA CYS A 72 4.77 5.09 -22.88
C CYS A 72 6.04 5.61 -23.57
N LYS A 73 5.96 6.78 -24.22
CA LYS A 73 7.12 7.41 -24.86
C LYS A 73 8.21 7.78 -23.87
N ALA A 74 7.84 8.29 -22.70
CA ALA A 74 8.79 8.63 -21.65
C ALA A 74 9.55 7.38 -21.19
N ILE A 75 8.86 6.24 -21.01
CA ILE A 75 9.51 4.95 -20.72
C ILE A 75 10.50 4.58 -21.83
N VAL A 76 10.08 4.60 -23.09
CA VAL A 76 10.96 4.25 -24.23
C VAL A 76 12.17 5.19 -24.31
N LYS A 77 11.96 6.50 -24.15
CA LYS A 77 13.02 7.51 -24.21
C LYS A 77 14.05 7.34 -23.09
N LEU A 78 13.60 6.99 -21.88
CA LEU A 78 14.45 6.86 -20.70
C LEU A 78 15.18 5.52 -20.63
N THR A 79 14.52 4.44 -21.07
CA THR A 79 15.02 3.07 -20.88
C THR A 79 15.54 2.44 -22.16
N GLY A 80 15.12 2.93 -23.32
CA GLY A 80 15.36 2.30 -24.62
C GLY A 80 14.44 1.11 -24.91
N TYR A 81 13.55 0.74 -23.98
CA TYR A 81 12.71 -0.44 -24.09
C TYR A 81 11.22 -0.11 -24.16
N HIS A 82 10.48 -0.94 -24.88
CA HIS A 82 9.01 -0.84 -24.94
C HIS A 82 8.38 -1.21 -23.58
N PRO A 83 7.34 -0.52 -23.09
CA PRO A 83 6.76 -0.79 -21.77
C PRO A 83 6.31 -2.25 -21.57
N SER A 84 5.95 -2.96 -22.63
CA SER A 84 5.49 -4.35 -22.56
C SER A 84 6.51 -5.35 -22.00
N ILE A 85 7.81 -4.99 -21.94
CA ILE A 85 8.84 -5.90 -21.42
C ILE A 85 8.95 -5.89 -19.90
N PHE A 86 8.34 -4.91 -19.23
CA PHE A 86 8.46 -4.77 -17.77
C PHE A 86 7.51 -5.76 -17.08
N GLU A 87 8.09 -6.73 -16.37
CA GLU A 87 7.33 -7.80 -15.72
C GLU A 87 6.90 -7.49 -14.29
N THR A 88 7.59 -6.59 -13.60
CA THR A 88 7.37 -6.30 -12.18
C THR A 88 7.39 -4.80 -11.91
N CYS A 89 6.66 -4.39 -10.87
CA CYS A 89 6.60 -3.02 -10.37
C CYS A 89 6.87 -3.03 -8.86
N LEU A 90 7.90 -2.33 -8.42
CA LEU A 90 8.13 -2.04 -7.00
C LEU A 90 7.41 -0.74 -6.64
N MET A 91 6.65 -0.75 -5.54
CA MET A 91 6.02 0.41 -4.94
C MET A 91 6.66 0.71 -3.58
N VAL A 92 7.05 1.96 -3.41
CA VAL A 92 7.72 2.45 -2.20
C VAL A 92 7.15 3.81 -1.83
N ASP A 93 6.77 3.99 -0.56
CA ASP A 93 6.36 5.31 -0.07
C ASP A 93 7.59 6.25 0.00
N ALA A 94 7.37 7.55 -0.22
CA ALA A 94 8.46 8.53 -0.30
C ALA A 94 9.27 8.69 1.01
N ASP A 95 8.69 8.32 2.15
CA ASP A 95 9.32 8.36 3.47
C ASP A 95 9.95 7.01 3.88
N THR A 96 10.00 6.03 2.96
CA THR A 96 10.51 4.69 3.24
C THR A 96 11.96 4.51 2.75
N LYS A 97 12.82 4.06 3.67
CA LYS A 97 14.24 3.76 3.41
C LYS A 97 14.42 2.26 3.17
N VAL A 98 14.72 1.86 1.94
CA VAL A 98 14.89 0.45 1.54
C VAL A 98 16.33 -0.01 1.77
N TYR A 99 16.52 -1.24 2.27
CA TYR A 99 17.86 -1.81 2.41
C TYR A 99 18.45 -2.17 1.03
N PRO A 100 19.78 -2.05 0.84
CA PRO A 100 20.42 -2.15 -0.49
C PRO A 100 20.16 -3.46 -1.22
N ASP A 101 20.08 -4.57 -0.48
CA ASP A 101 19.89 -5.92 -0.98
C ASP A 101 18.41 -6.29 -1.17
N SER A 102 17.48 -5.45 -0.71
CA SER A 102 16.07 -5.82 -0.61
C SER A 102 15.37 -5.88 -1.97
N LEU A 103 15.69 -4.98 -2.89
CA LEU A 103 15.21 -5.07 -4.28
C LEU A 103 15.66 -6.39 -4.93
N ALA A 104 16.94 -6.74 -4.80
CA ALA A 104 17.48 -7.95 -5.39
C ALA A 104 16.82 -9.22 -4.82
N ARG A 105 16.54 -9.24 -3.51
CA ARG A 105 15.83 -10.34 -2.84
C ARG A 105 14.39 -10.49 -3.34
N MET A 106 13.67 -9.38 -3.49
CA MET A 106 12.30 -9.39 -4.03
C MET A 106 12.26 -9.89 -5.47
N ILE A 107 13.17 -9.41 -6.32
CA ILE A 107 13.28 -9.86 -7.71
C ILE A 107 13.65 -11.35 -7.78
N ALA A 108 14.57 -11.83 -6.93
CA ALA A 108 14.93 -13.24 -6.88
C ALA A 108 13.72 -14.13 -6.53
N CYS A 109 12.87 -13.69 -5.58
CA CYS A 109 11.63 -14.38 -5.25
C CYS A 109 10.64 -14.39 -6.42
N MET A 110 10.40 -13.24 -7.07
CA MET A 110 9.53 -13.15 -8.24
C MET A 110 10.05 -14.02 -9.39
N SER A 111 11.33 -13.95 -9.71
CA SER A 111 11.93 -14.73 -10.81
C SER A 111 11.83 -16.23 -10.58
N ARG A 112 11.97 -16.69 -9.32
CA ARG A 112 11.93 -18.11 -8.96
C ARG A 112 10.54 -18.75 -9.10
N ASP A 113 9.47 -18.01 -8.82
CA ASP A 113 8.11 -18.53 -8.85
C ASP A 113 7.16 -17.63 -9.68
N PRO A 114 6.83 -18.03 -10.92
CA PRO A 114 5.90 -17.30 -11.78
C PRO A 114 4.46 -17.19 -11.27
N TYR A 115 4.07 -17.99 -10.26
CA TYR A 115 2.75 -17.91 -9.64
C TYR A 115 2.66 -16.81 -8.57
N ILE A 116 3.79 -16.25 -8.11
CA ILE A 116 3.76 -15.08 -7.23
C ILE A 116 3.27 -13.88 -8.03
N MET A 117 2.13 -13.33 -7.61
CA MET A 117 1.53 -12.13 -8.21
C MET A 117 1.89 -10.85 -7.47
N GLY A 118 2.20 -10.96 -6.18
CA GLY A 118 2.64 -9.84 -5.37
C GLY A 118 3.40 -10.31 -4.14
N LEU A 119 4.30 -9.48 -3.64
CA LEU A 119 5.02 -9.72 -2.40
C LEU A 119 5.33 -8.42 -1.65
N CYS A 120 5.60 -8.52 -0.36
CA CYS A 120 6.11 -7.41 0.45
C CYS A 120 7.31 -7.83 1.31
N GLY A 121 8.06 -6.83 1.75
CA GLY A 121 9.19 -7.00 2.66
C GLY A 121 8.84 -6.64 4.11
N GLU A 122 9.74 -6.92 5.04
CA GLU A 122 9.61 -6.52 6.44
C GLU A 122 9.75 -5.00 6.58
N THR A 123 8.70 -4.35 7.10
CA THR A 123 8.70 -2.92 7.41
C THR A 123 9.11 -2.70 8.85
N LYS A 124 10.28 -2.07 9.08
CA LYS A 124 10.80 -1.74 10.40
C LYS A 124 10.58 -0.28 10.74
N ILE A 125 10.48 0.01 12.03
CA ILE A 125 10.42 1.39 12.52
C ILE A 125 11.82 1.97 12.64
N ALA A 126 12.02 3.18 12.10
CA ALA A 126 13.27 3.94 12.20
C ALA A 126 13.41 4.68 13.54
N ASN A 127 12.35 5.33 13.99
CA ASN A 127 12.28 6.25 15.14
C ASN A 127 11.72 5.57 16.40
N LYS A 128 12.21 4.37 16.76
CA LYS A 128 11.59 3.54 17.82
C LYS A 128 11.56 4.21 19.20
N SER A 129 12.53 5.06 19.49
CA SER A 129 12.79 5.61 20.83
C SER A 129 12.60 7.13 20.91
N ASP A 130 12.03 7.74 19.88
CA ASP A 130 11.90 9.20 19.79
C ASP A 130 10.81 9.73 20.74
N SER A 131 9.76 8.94 21.02
CA SER A 131 8.73 9.28 22.00
C SER A 131 8.06 8.05 22.61
N TRP A 132 7.24 8.26 23.65
CA TRP A 132 6.39 7.18 24.18
C TRP A 132 5.40 6.67 23.13
N VAL A 133 4.98 7.52 22.18
CA VAL A 133 4.07 7.17 21.09
C VAL A 133 4.77 6.25 20.09
N THR A 134 6.03 6.51 19.76
CA THR A 134 6.80 5.60 18.90
C THR A 134 7.08 4.27 19.60
N ALA A 135 7.32 4.31 20.91
CA ALA A 135 7.62 3.12 21.72
C ALA A 135 6.49 2.09 21.73
N ILE A 136 5.23 2.53 21.91
CA ILE A 136 4.07 1.62 21.94
C ILE A 136 3.78 0.94 20.60
N GLN A 137 4.32 1.48 19.49
CA GLN A 137 4.12 0.96 18.13
C GLN A 137 5.12 -0.13 17.74
N VAL A 138 6.26 -0.25 18.43
CA VAL A 138 7.36 -1.14 18.02
C VAL A 138 6.92 -2.60 17.93
N PHE A 139 6.23 -3.07 18.96
CA PHE A 139 5.77 -4.45 19.01
C PHE A 139 4.55 -4.70 18.12
N GLU A 140 3.65 -3.72 18.02
CA GLU A 140 2.49 -3.79 17.13
C GLU A 140 2.93 -3.96 15.68
N TYR A 141 3.89 -3.16 15.20
CA TYR A 141 4.46 -3.31 13.87
C TYR A 141 5.16 -4.66 13.68
N TYR A 142 5.84 -5.19 14.71
CA TYR A 142 6.43 -6.53 14.62
C TYR A 142 5.35 -7.61 14.45
N ILE A 143 4.22 -7.51 15.15
CA ILE A 143 3.09 -8.43 14.96
C ILE A 143 2.53 -8.26 13.54
N SER A 144 2.12 -7.04 13.16
CA SER A 144 1.32 -6.78 11.96
C SER A 144 2.12 -6.81 10.65
N HIS A 145 3.38 -6.38 10.65
CA HIS A 145 4.23 -6.26 9.46
C HIS A 145 5.33 -7.33 9.36
N HIS A 146 5.41 -8.25 10.34
CA HIS A 146 6.32 -9.38 10.28
C HIS A 146 5.62 -10.71 10.61
N MET A 147 5.14 -10.88 11.84
CA MET A 147 4.66 -12.19 12.30
C MET A 147 3.39 -12.64 11.57
N SER A 148 2.37 -11.78 11.48
CA SER A 148 1.14 -12.09 10.76
C SER A 148 1.42 -12.31 9.27
N LYS A 149 2.27 -11.48 8.66
CA LYS A 149 2.64 -11.61 7.24
C LYS A 149 3.39 -12.90 6.95
N ALA A 150 4.31 -13.29 7.84
CA ALA A 150 5.00 -14.57 7.75
C ALA A 150 4.02 -15.74 7.83
N PHE A 151 3.05 -15.69 8.77
CA PHE A 151 2.02 -16.71 8.90
C PHE A 151 1.14 -16.81 7.64
N GLU A 152 0.57 -15.69 7.16
CA GLU A 152 -0.25 -15.66 5.95
C GLU A 152 0.52 -16.16 4.71
N SER A 153 1.81 -15.85 4.63
CA SER A 153 2.67 -16.25 3.52
C SER A 153 2.94 -17.76 3.47
N ILE A 154 2.78 -18.51 4.57
CA ILE A 154 2.86 -19.99 4.55
C ILE A 154 1.75 -20.55 3.65
N PHE A 155 0.59 -19.91 3.63
CA PHE A 155 -0.55 -20.28 2.78
C PHE A 155 -0.52 -19.61 1.40
N GLY A 156 0.53 -18.82 1.11
CA GLY A 156 0.63 -18.03 -0.12
C GLY A 156 -0.49 -17.00 -0.28
N GLY A 157 -1.08 -16.54 0.83
CA GLY A 157 -2.29 -15.72 0.85
C GLY A 157 -2.15 -14.49 1.74
N VAL A 158 -1.01 -13.78 1.68
CA VAL A 158 -0.86 -12.49 2.38
C VAL A 158 -2.00 -11.56 2.00
N THR A 159 -2.81 -11.19 2.99
CA THR A 159 -4.11 -10.52 2.79
C THR A 159 -4.01 -9.01 2.59
N CYS A 160 -2.82 -8.46 2.86
CA CYS A 160 -2.52 -7.04 2.71
C CYS A 160 -1.02 -6.88 2.42
N LEU A 161 -0.70 -6.34 1.24
CA LEU A 161 0.63 -5.86 0.91
C LEU A 161 0.73 -4.37 1.31
N PRO A 162 1.62 -3.99 2.24
CA PRO A 162 1.76 -2.60 2.65
C PRO A 162 2.25 -1.73 1.49
N GLY A 163 1.60 -0.59 1.24
CA GLY A 163 2.01 0.32 0.15
C GLY A 163 3.39 0.94 0.31
N CYS A 164 3.96 0.92 1.53
CA CYS A 164 5.28 1.47 1.79
C CYS A 164 6.42 0.65 1.16
N PHE A 165 6.26 -0.67 0.99
CA PHE A 165 7.30 -1.53 0.42
C PHE A 165 6.74 -2.87 -0.08
N CYS A 166 6.21 -2.86 -1.29
CA CYS A 166 5.65 -4.04 -1.96
C CYS A 166 6.03 -4.09 -3.43
N MET A 167 5.97 -5.28 -4.02
CA MET A 167 6.25 -5.52 -5.43
C MET A 167 5.12 -6.33 -6.04
N TYR A 168 4.65 -5.91 -7.21
CA TYR A 168 3.62 -6.59 -7.98
C TYR A 168 4.17 -7.12 -9.29
N ARG A 169 3.62 -8.23 -9.75
CA ARG A 169 3.87 -8.75 -11.09
C ARG A 169 2.89 -8.11 -12.06
N ILE A 170 3.41 -7.39 -13.06
CA ILE A 170 2.61 -6.74 -14.11
C ILE A 170 2.06 -7.80 -15.05
N ILE A 171 2.94 -8.63 -15.59
CA ILE A 171 2.60 -9.74 -16.50
C ILE A 171 3.24 -11.03 -16.01
N ALA A 172 2.58 -12.15 -16.25
CA ALA A 172 3.08 -13.47 -15.89
C ALA A 172 3.06 -14.43 -17.08
N PRO A 173 4.05 -15.32 -17.20
CA PRO A 173 4.00 -16.36 -18.21
C PRO A 173 2.88 -17.37 -17.92
N LYS A 174 2.24 -17.87 -18.97
CA LYS A 174 1.21 -18.92 -18.96
C LYS A 174 1.32 -19.74 -20.25
N GLY A 175 2.18 -20.76 -20.23
CA GLY A 175 2.57 -21.49 -21.44
C GLY A 175 3.35 -20.56 -22.37
N ASP A 176 2.98 -20.54 -23.65
CA ASP A 176 3.66 -19.76 -24.70
C ASP A 176 3.23 -18.29 -24.76
N ARG A 177 2.40 -17.83 -23.81
CA ARG A 177 1.91 -16.45 -23.76
C ARG A 177 2.08 -15.84 -22.38
N TYR A 178 2.00 -14.52 -22.32
CA TYR A 178 1.87 -13.80 -21.07
C TYR A 178 0.39 -13.59 -20.72
N VAL A 179 0.10 -13.26 -19.46
CA VAL A 179 -1.20 -12.80 -18.98
C VAL A 179 -1.00 -11.57 -18.09
N PRO A 180 -1.89 -10.57 -18.15
CA PRO A 180 -1.80 -9.40 -17.29
C PRO A 180 -2.28 -9.79 -15.89
N ILE A 181 -1.51 -9.41 -14.88
CA ILE A 181 -1.80 -9.69 -13.48
C ILE A 181 -2.13 -8.39 -12.77
N PHE A 182 -1.15 -7.53 -12.53
CA PHE A 182 -1.39 -6.25 -11.87
C PHE A 182 -2.31 -5.31 -12.67
N CYS A 183 -2.28 -5.41 -14.00
CA CYS A 183 -3.07 -4.57 -14.91
C CYS A 183 -4.22 -5.32 -15.60
N SER A 184 -4.75 -6.39 -15.00
CA SER A 184 -5.91 -7.09 -15.57
C SER A 184 -7.17 -6.23 -15.52
N SER A 185 -8.06 -6.38 -16.50
CA SER A 185 -9.33 -5.64 -16.57
C SER A 185 -10.16 -5.75 -15.30
N ASP A 186 -10.31 -6.95 -14.75
CA ASP A 186 -11.06 -7.18 -13.52
C ASP A 186 -10.56 -6.32 -12.35
N ILE A 187 -9.24 -6.16 -12.20
CA ILE A 187 -8.67 -5.35 -11.11
C ILE A 187 -8.77 -3.87 -11.44
N VAL A 188 -8.38 -3.48 -12.66
CA VAL A 188 -8.33 -2.08 -13.08
C VAL A 188 -9.72 -1.44 -13.02
N GLU A 189 -10.75 -2.10 -13.51
CA GLU A 189 -12.12 -1.57 -13.51
C GLU A 189 -12.63 -1.27 -12.09
N MET A 190 -12.44 -2.21 -11.16
CA MET A 190 -12.83 -2.00 -9.75
C MET A 190 -11.93 -0.99 -9.03
N TYR A 191 -10.62 -1.00 -9.31
CA TYR A 191 -9.66 -0.12 -8.67
C TYR A 191 -9.67 1.31 -9.23
N CYS A 192 -10.24 1.54 -10.41
CA CYS A 192 -10.40 2.85 -11.04
C CYS A 192 -11.76 3.52 -10.76
N GLU A 193 -12.59 2.94 -9.89
CA GLU A 193 -13.89 3.50 -9.52
C GLU A 193 -13.76 4.94 -8.98
N ASN A 194 -14.36 5.89 -9.68
CA ASN A 194 -14.34 7.31 -9.31
C ASN A 194 -15.61 7.73 -8.56
N VAL A 195 -16.70 6.95 -8.69
CA VAL A 195 -17.97 7.20 -8.02
C VAL A 195 -17.97 6.48 -6.67
N VAL A 196 -17.48 7.19 -5.66
CA VAL A 196 -17.28 6.71 -4.29
C VAL A 196 -18.39 7.22 -3.37
N ASP A 197 -19.61 6.78 -3.64
CA ASP A 197 -20.87 7.26 -3.06
C ASP A 197 -21.23 6.64 -1.70
N THR A 198 -20.74 5.44 -1.42
CA THR A 198 -21.02 4.73 -0.16
C THR A 198 -19.88 4.83 0.84
N LEU A 199 -20.22 4.77 2.14
CA LEU A 199 -19.25 4.67 3.24
C LEU A 199 -18.26 3.52 3.04
N HIS A 200 -18.75 2.39 2.51
CA HIS A 200 -17.95 1.22 2.22
C HIS A 200 -16.92 1.50 1.12
N LYS A 201 -17.34 2.01 -0.04
CA LYS A 201 -16.43 2.38 -1.13
C LYS A 201 -15.41 3.44 -0.68
N LYS A 202 -15.83 4.43 0.11
CA LYS A 202 -14.92 5.49 0.63
C LYS A 202 -13.81 4.89 1.49
N ASN A 203 -14.14 3.99 2.40
CA ASN A 203 -13.15 3.31 3.23
C ASN A 203 -12.18 2.45 2.41
N LEU A 204 -12.66 1.77 1.37
CA LEU A 204 -11.83 0.94 0.51
C LEU A 204 -10.89 1.75 -0.40
N LEU A 205 -11.42 2.80 -1.06
CA LEU A 205 -10.73 3.49 -2.16
C LEU A 205 -10.00 4.77 -1.74
N LEU A 206 -10.35 5.37 -0.59
CA LEU A 206 -9.75 6.63 -0.11
C LEU A 206 -8.87 6.47 1.12
N LEU A 207 -9.06 5.41 1.92
CA LEU A 207 -8.35 5.20 3.19
C LEU A 207 -7.48 3.93 3.21
N GLY A 208 -7.90 2.86 2.54
CA GLY A 208 -7.23 1.56 2.55
C GLY A 208 -6.96 0.99 1.16
N GLU A 209 -6.59 1.84 0.21
CA GLU A 209 -6.43 1.48 -1.20
C GLU A 209 -5.44 0.32 -1.40
N ASP A 210 -4.35 0.27 -0.64
CA ASP A 210 -3.34 -0.81 -0.73
C ASP A 210 -3.93 -2.17 -0.33
N ARG A 211 -4.74 -2.16 0.74
CA ARG A 211 -5.42 -3.35 1.26
C ARG A 211 -6.46 -3.80 0.24
N TYR A 212 -7.23 -2.85 -0.29
CA TYR A 212 -8.25 -3.14 -1.30
C TYR A 212 -7.66 -3.69 -2.59
N LEU A 213 -6.55 -3.13 -3.07
CA LEU A 213 -5.83 -3.65 -4.22
C LEU A 213 -5.37 -5.10 -4.00
N THR A 214 -4.87 -5.42 -2.80
CA THR A 214 -4.51 -6.80 -2.45
C THR A 214 -5.73 -7.74 -2.48
N THR A 215 -6.87 -7.29 -1.94
CA THR A 215 -8.15 -8.02 -1.98
C THR A 215 -8.62 -8.28 -3.40
N LEU A 216 -8.57 -7.27 -4.28
CA LEU A 216 -8.94 -7.39 -5.69
C LEU A 216 -8.06 -8.42 -6.41
N MET A 217 -6.75 -8.41 -6.15
CA MET A 217 -5.83 -9.38 -6.73
C MET A 217 -6.10 -10.81 -6.26
N LEU A 218 -6.36 -11.01 -4.96
CA LEU A 218 -6.73 -12.31 -4.40
C LEU A 218 -8.05 -12.83 -5.00
N ARG A 219 -9.00 -11.93 -5.24
CA ARG A 219 -10.29 -12.25 -5.88
C ARG A 219 -10.14 -12.59 -7.37
N ALA A 220 -9.36 -11.81 -8.12
CA ALA A 220 -9.16 -12.01 -9.56
C ALA A 220 -8.30 -13.24 -9.87
N PHE A 221 -7.31 -13.54 -9.01
CA PHE A 221 -6.36 -14.62 -9.23
C PHE A 221 -6.19 -15.53 -8.01
N PRO A 222 -7.24 -16.27 -7.60
CA PRO A 222 -7.21 -17.06 -6.36
C PRO A 222 -6.20 -18.22 -6.39
N LYS A 223 -5.76 -18.66 -7.58
CA LYS A 223 -4.75 -19.71 -7.77
C LYS A 223 -3.31 -19.20 -7.77
N ARG A 224 -3.10 -17.90 -7.57
CA ARG A 224 -1.78 -17.26 -7.50
C ARG A 224 -1.42 -16.91 -6.06
N LYS A 225 -0.14 -16.61 -5.83
CA LYS A 225 0.41 -16.42 -4.48
C LYS A 225 0.68 -14.95 -4.17
N MET A 226 0.34 -14.56 -2.94
CA MET A 226 0.78 -13.33 -2.28
C MET A 226 1.74 -13.69 -1.15
N MET A 227 2.97 -13.18 -1.21
CA MET A 227 4.07 -13.65 -0.37
C MET A 227 4.69 -12.56 0.51
N PHE A 228 5.31 -12.98 1.60
CA PHE A 228 6.14 -12.14 2.46
C PHE A 228 7.61 -12.58 2.37
N VAL A 229 8.51 -11.63 2.11
CA VAL A 229 9.95 -11.87 2.00
C VAL A 229 10.65 -11.21 3.20
N PRO A 230 10.84 -11.93 4.33
CA PRO A 230 11.36 -11.33 5.56
C PRO A 230 12.80 -10.80 5.43
N GLN A 231 13.56 -11.29 4.46
CA GLN A 231 14.93 -10.83 4.20
C GLN A 231 14.97 -9.50 3.42
N ALA A 232 13.89 -9.12 2.74
CA ALA A 232 13.76 -7.82 2.11
C ALA A 232 13.23 -6.85 3.16
N VAL A 233 14.03 -5.85 3.54
CA VAL A 233 13.77 -4.98 4.69
C VAL A 233 13.70 -3.52 4.25
N CYS A 234 12.73 -2.79 4.79
CA CYS A 234 12.70 -1.34 4.72
C CYS A 234 12.53 -0.73 6.12
N LYS A 235 12.76 0.58 6.22
CA LYS A 235 12.49 1.38 7.41
C LYS A 235 11.56 2.53 7.08
N THR A 236 10.52 2.70 7.89
CA THR A 236 9.59 3.83 7.84
C THR A 236 9.65 4.62 9.15
N VAL A 237 9.19 5.87 9.10
CA VAL A 237 9.03 6.74 10.27
C VAL A 237 7.58 6.67 10.72
N VAL A 238 7.34 6.27 11.97
CA VAL A 238 5.99 6.20 12.52
C VAL A 238 5.60 7.49 13.22
N PRO A 239 4.31 7.76 13.44
CA PRO A 239 3.86 8.91 14.23
C PRO A 239 4.55 9.00 15.59
N ASP A 240 5.12 10.16 15.88
CA ASP A 240 5.81 10.50 17.12
C ASP A 240 4.91 11.23 18.12
N THR A 241 3.78 11.75 17.67
CA THR A 241 2.76 12.44 18.47
C THR A 241 1.43 11.69 18.47
N PHE A 242 0.71 11.74 19.60
CA PHE A 242 -0.50 10.93 19.79
C PHE A 242 -1.65 11.35 18.88
N SER A 243 -1.80 12.65 18.59
CA SER A 243 -2.81 13.17 17.64
C SER A 243 -2.59 12.63 16.23
N VAL A 244 -1.34 12.54 15.78
CA VAL A 244 -0.99 11.96 14.49
C VAL A 244 -1.23 10.45 14.47
N LEU A 245 -0.89 9.75 15.56
CA LEU A 245 -1.20 8.33 15.72
C LEU A 245 -2.71 8.07 15.66
N LEU A 246 -3.52 8.87 16.37
CA LEU A 246 -4.99 8.80 16.33
C LEU A 246 -5.52 8.97 14.90
N SER A 247 -5.05 10.00 14.19
CA SER A 247 -5.46 10.26 12.80
C SER A 247 -5.05 9.12 11.85
N GLN A 248 -3.87 8.52 12.04
CA GLN A 248 -3.44 7.36 11.28
C GLN A 248 -4.32 6.13 11.58
N ARG A 249 -4.53 5.82 12.85
CA ARG A 249 -5.21 4.60 13.28
C ARG A 249 -6.71 4.64 13.03
N ARG A 250 -7.35 5.81 13.06
CA ARG A 250 -8.71 5.98 12.55
C ARG A 250 -8.84 5.44 11.13
N ARG A 251 -7.96 5.88 10.22
CA ARG A 251 -8.00 5.47 8.81
C ARG A 251 -7.78 3.97 8.67
N TRP A 252 -6.74 3.45 9.33
CA TRP A 252 -6.36 2.04 9.22
C TRP A 252 -7.41 1.10 9.81
N ILE A 253 -8.00 1.41 10.96
CA ILE A 253 -9.03 0.59 11.59
C ILE A 253 -10.30 0.60 10.73
N ASN A 254 -10.77 1.78 10.31
CA ASN A 254 -12.00 1.89 9.52
C ASN A 254 -11.86 1.17 8.17
N SER A 255 -10.75 1.37 7.46
CA SER A 255 -10.50 0.68 6.20
C SER A 255 -10.32 -0.83 6.38
N THR A 256 -9.74 -1.27 7.50
CA THR A 256 -9.56 -2.70 7.81
C THR A 256 -10.89 -3.41 7.96
N VAL A 257 -11.85 -2.84 8.68
CA VAL A 257 -13.20 -3.44 8.83
C VAL A 257 -13.85 -3.66 7.46
N HIS A 258 -13.86 -2.63 6.61
CA HIS A 258 -14.46 -2.71 5.27
C HIS A 258 -13.74 -3.69 4.36
N ASN A 259 -12.41 -3.75 4.43
CA ASN A 259 -11.63 -4.67 3.62
C ASN A 259 -11.76 -6.13 4.08
N LEU A 260 -11.83 -6.38 5.39
CA LEU A 260 -12.10 -7.70 5.93
C LEU A 260 -13.48 -8.21 5.48
N LEU A 261 -14.50 -7.34 5.40
CA LEU A 261 -15.82 -7.71 4.85
C LEU A 261 -15.70 -8.22 3.40
N GLU A 262 -14.92 -7.56 2.54
CA GLU A 262 -14.66 -8.02 1.17
C GLU A 262 -13.87 -9.34 1.15
N LEU A 263 -12.83 -9.47 1.98
CA LEU A 263 -11.99 -10.68 2.04
C LEU A 263 -12.77 -11.92 2.50
N VAL A 264 -13.70 -11.79 3.47
CA VAL A 264 -14.53 -12.91 3.96
C VAL A 264 -15.40 -13.48 2.83
N LEU A 265 -15.76 -12.67 1.83
CA LEU A 265 -16.59 -13.10 0.70
C LEU A 265 -15.80 -13.82 -0.40
N ILE A 266 -14.47 -13.85 -0.31
CA ILE A 266 -13.62 -14.60 -1.26
C ILE A 266 -13.61 -16.08 -0.86
N ARG A 267 -14.22 -16.92 -1.72
CA ARG A 267 -14.44 -18.36 -1.46
C ARG A 267 -13.20 -19.22 -1.66
N ASP A 268 -12.25 -18.77 -2.48
CA ASP A 268 -11.08 -19.56 -2.89
C ASP A 268 -9.80 -19.25 -2.09
N LEU A 269 -9.95 -18.79 -0.85
CA LEU A 269 -8.82 -18.66 0.08
C LEU A 269 -8.39 -20.05 0.58
N CYS A 270 -7.07 -20.25 0.74
CA CYS A 270 -6.51 -21.55 1.10
C CYS A 270 -7.02 -22.10 2.45
N GLY A 271 -7.17 -23.43 2.54
CA GLY A 271 -7.38 -24.20 3.78
C GLY A 271 -8.76 -24.85 3.90
N THR A 272 -8.99 -25.55 5.02
CA THR A 272 -10.23 -26.32 5.27
C THR A 272 -10.85 -25.92 6.61
N PHE A 273 -12.15 -25.59 6.62
CA PHE A 273 -12.94 -25.30 7.84
C PHE A 273 -12.27 -24.24 8.77
N CYS A 274 -12.12 -24.50 10.07
CA CYS A 274 -11.49 -23.59 11.05
C CYS A 274 -9.98 -23.36 10.83
N PHE A 275 -9.36 -24.08 9.89
CA PHE A 275 -7.99 -23.84 9.43
C PHE A 275 -7.95 -23.20 8.04
N SER A 276 -9.09 -22.69 7.55
CA SER A 276 -9.14 -21.88 6.34
C SER A 276 -8.73 -20.44 6.64
N MET A 277 -8.04 -19.83 5.68
CA MET A 277 -7.75 -18.40 5.70
C MET A 277 -9.04 -17.57 5.78
N GLN A 278 -10.13 -18.03 5.16
CA GLN A 278 -11.44 -17.37 5.26
C GLN A 278 -11.97 -17.35 6.71
N PHE A 279 -11.84 -18.44 7.45
CA PHE A 279 -12.20 -18.47 8.87
C PHE A 279 -11.32 -17.56 9.72
N VAL A 280 -10.00 -17.53 9.46
CA VAL A 280 -9.07 -16.63 10.16
C VAL A 280 -9.45 -15.16 9.93
N VAL A 281 -9.72 -14.78 8.68
CA VAL A 281 -10.18 -13.43 8.31
C VAL A 281 -11.52 -13.09 8.98
N PHE A 282 -12.46 -14.05 9.03
CA PHE A 282 -13.73 -13.85 9.74
C PHE A 282 -13.52 -13.62 11.25
N MET A 283 -12.65 -14.42 11.89
CA MET A 283 -12.30 -14.23 13.30
C MET A 283 -11.60 -12.90 13.54
N GLU A 284 -10.76 -12.43 12.61
CA GLU A 284 -10.13 -11.11 12.67
C GLU A 284 -11.17 -9.98 12.58
N LEU A 285 -12.18 -10.13 11.71
CA LEU A 285 -13.29 -9.17 11.60
C LEU A 285 -14.09 -9.08 12.89
N VAL A 286 -14.53 -10.23 13.44
CA VAL A 286 -15.25 -10.28 14.72
C VAL A 286 -14.38 -9.74 15.84
N GLY A 287 -13.11 -10.15 15.88
CA GLY A 287 -12.13 -9.69 16.86
C GLY A 287 -11.99 -8.17 16.85
N THR A 288 -11.83 -7.56 15.68
CA THR A 288 -11.70 -6.11 15.52
C THR A 288 -12.87 -5.36 16.18
N VAL A 289 -14.10 -5.84 16.00
CA VAL A 289 -15.31 -5.24 16.56
C VAL A 289 -15.47 -5.50 18.08
N VAL A 290 -15.06 -6.68 18.55
CA VAL A 290 -15.26 -7.11 19.95
C VAL A 290 -14.13 -6.70 20.89
N LEU A 291 -12.92 -6.43 20.37
CA LEU A 291 -11.72 -6.07 21.13
C LEU A 291 -11.93 -4.94 22.17
N PRO A 292 -12.67 -3.84 21.86
CA PRO A 292 -12.94 -2.78 22.85
C PRO A 292 -13.78 -3.23 24.04
N ALA A 293 -14.74 -4.13 23.81
CA ALA A 293 -15.51 -4.74 24.90
C ALA A 293 -14.64 -5.72 25.69
N ALA A 294 -13.84 -6.55 25.00
CA ALA A 294 -12.98 -7.55 25.63
C ALA A 294 -11.95 -6.92 26.59
N ILE A 295 -11.30 -5.82 26.19
CA ILE A 295 -10.36 -5.12 27.07
C ILE A 295 -11.06 -4.46 28.27
N SER A 296 -12.28 -3.95 28.08
CA SER A 296 -13.09 -3.39 29.17
C SER A 296 -13.45 -4.46 30.20
N PHE A 297 -13.89 -5.64 29.75
CA PHE A 297 -14.15 -6.78 30.63
C PHE A 297 -12.89 -7.31 31.31
N THR A 298 -11.74 -7.28 30.61
CA THR A 298 -10.44 -7.67 31.17
C THR A 298 -10.06 -6.77 32.35
N ILE A 299 -10.19 -5.45 32.17
CA ILE A 299 -9.94 -4.48 33.23
C ILE A 299 -10.92 -4.69 34.40
N TYR A 300 -12.20 -4.87 34.11
CA TYR A 300 -13.22 -5.15 35.14
C TYR A 300 -12.90 -6.44 35.93
N LEU A 301 -12.51 -7.51 35.25
CA LEU A 301 -12.13 -8.79 35.88
C LEU A 301 -10.91 -8.63 36.80
N ILE A 302 -9.91 -7.85 36.38
CA ILE A 302 -8.74 -7.58 37.22
C ILE A 302 -9.16 -6.80 38.46
N ILE A 303 -10.00 -5.77 38.31
CA ILE A 303 -10.45 -4.95 39.45
C ILE A 303 -11.27 -5.80 40.43
N ILE A 304 -12.29 -6.54 39.95
CA ILE A 304 -13.17 -7.32 40.82
C ILE A 304 -12.41 -8.42 41.58
N SER A 305 -11.28 -8.90 41.03
CA SER A 305 -10.44 -9.91 41.68
C SER A 305 -9.84 -9.46 43.02
N PHE A 306 -9.72 -8.14 43.25
CA PHE A 306 -9.26 -7.56 44.51
C PHE A 306 -10.36 -7.38 45.56
N PHE A 307 -11.64 -7.38 45.14
CA PHE A 307 -12.76 -6.99 46.00
C PHE A 307 -13.76 -8.13 46.27
N VAL A 308 -13.77 -9.18 45.44
CA VAL A 308 -14.75 -10.28 45.52
C VAL A 308 -14.08 -11.61 45.79
N THR A 309 -14.64 -12.34 46.75
CA THR A 309 -14.28 -13.74 47.06
C THR A 309 -15.44 -14.68 46.72
N PRO A 310 -15.19 -15.83 46.07
CA PRO A 310 -13.87 -16.35 45.68
C PRO A 310 -13.30 -15.64 44.44
N VAL A 311 -11.98 -15.46 44.44
CA VAL A 311 -11.24 -14.83 43.32
C VAL A 311 -11.40 -15.70 42.06
N PRO A 312 -11.68 -15.11 40.88
CA PRO A 312 -11.83 -15.85 39.63
C PRO A 312 -10.46 -16.31 39.06
N ILE A 313 -9.86 -17.33 39.68
CA ILE A 313 -8.51 -17.81 39.36
C ILE A 313 -8.41 -18.36 37.92
N ILE A 314 -9.39 -19.16 37.47
CA ILE A 314 -9.35 -19.80 36.14
C ILE A 314 -9.29 -18.74 35.02
N PRO A 315 -10.17 -17.71 34.98
CA PRO A 315 -10.06 -16.62 34.01
C PRO A 315 -8.72 -15.87 34.06
N LEU A 316 -8.18 -15.62 35.25
CA LEU A 316 -6.89 -14.92 35.42
C LEU A 316 -5.72 -15.75 34.87
N LEU A 317 -5.72 -17.07 35.09
CA LEU A 317 -4.72 -17.98 34.53
C LEU A 317 -4.79 -18.03 33.00
N LEU A 318 -6.00 -18.09 32.44
CA LEU A 318 -6.19 -18.05 30.99
C LEU A 318 -5.72 -16.72 30.40
N LEU A 319 -6.02 -15.59 31.05
CA LEU A 319 -5.55 -14.27 30.63
C LEU A 319 -4.02 -14.19 30.65
N ALA A 320 -3.39 -14.66 31.72
CA ALA A 320 -1.94 -14.71 31.83
C ALA A 320 -1.31 -15.59 30.74
N ALA A 321 -1.95 -16.72 30.41
CA ALA A 321 -1.51 -17.59 29.32
C ALA A 321 -1.63 -16.90 27.95
N ILE A 322 -2.77 -16.27 27.65
CA ILE A 322 -3.00 -15.60 26.34
C ILE A 322 -2.02 -14.45 26.13
N LEU A 323 -1.81 -13.61 27.14
CA LEU A 323 -0.90 -12.46 27.04
C LEU A 323 0.58 -12.84 27.17
N GLY A 324 0.89 -13.91 27.92
CA GLY A 324 2.26 -14.36 28.19
C GLY A 324 2.83 -15.34 27.16
N LEU A 325 1.99 -16.16 26.50
CA LEU A 325 2.44 -17.15 25.52
C LEU A 325 3.25 -16.53 24.36
N PRO A 326 2.88 -15.36 23.80
CA PRO A 326 3.72 -14.69 22.79
C PRO A 326 5.15 -14.41 23.27
N ALA A 327 5.34 -14.08 24.55
CA ALA A 327 6.66 -13.82 25.14
C ALA A 327 7.55 -15.07 25.06
N ILE A 328 6.96 -16.22 25.39
CA ILE A 328 7.62 -17.52 25.36
C ILE A 328 8.00 -17.87 23.91
N LEU A 329 7.07 -17.69 22.97
CA LEU A 329 7.32 -17.94 21.55
C LEU A 329 8.46 -17.06 20.99
N ILE A 330 8.50 -15.78 21.34
CA ILE A 330 9.55 -14.85 20.93
C ILE A 330 10.91 -15.25 21.51
N ALA A 331 10.95 -15.64 22.78
CA ALA A 331 12.17 -16.09 23.44
C ALA A 331 12.78 -17.31 22.71
N PHE A 332 11.95 -18.28 22.30
CA PHE A 332 12.40 -19.47 21.59
C PHE A 332 12.73 -19.23 20.11
N THR A 333 11.92 -18.44 19.40
CA THR A 333 12.05 -18.25 17.95
C THR A 333 13.10 -17.20 17.59
N THR A 334 12.97 -15.98 18.13
CA THR A 334 13.79 -14.83 17.73
C THR A 334 15.09 -14.76 18.51
N ARG A 335 15.14 -15.34 19.72
CA ARG A 335 16.26 -15.28 20.70
C ARG A 335 16.73 -13.85 21.04
N LYS A 336 15.98 -12.83 20.62
CA LYS A 336 16.27 -11.42 20.82
C LYS A 336 15.38 -10.91 21.94
N MET A 337 15.93 -10.88 23.15
CA MET A 337 15.24 -10.43 24.37
C MET A 337 14.71 -8.99 24.28
N VAL A 338 15.27 -8.18 23.38
CA VAL A 338 14.78 -6.83 23.07
C VAL A 338 13.29 -6.84 22.69
N TYR A 339 12.80 -7.86 21.96
CA TYR A 339 11.38 -7.95 21.61
C TYR A 339 10.48 -8.26 22.81
N VAL A 340 11.00 -8.97 23.82
CA VAL A 340 10.27 -9.19 25.08
C VAL A 340 10.13 -7.86 25.83
N GLY A 341 11.17 -7.02 25.84
CA GLY A 341 11.10 -5.67 26.38
C GLY A 341 10.05 -4.80 25.68
N TRP A 342 10.04 -4.80 24.35
CA TRP A 342 9.01 -4.09 23.57
C TRP A 342 7.60 -4.66 23.77
N MET A 343 7.49 -5.98 23.96
CA MET A 343 6.21 -6.61 24.31
C MET A 343 5.69 -6.08 25.64
N CYS A 344 6.53 -5.91 26.67
CA CYS A 344 6.10 -5.33 27.94
C CYS A 344 5.53 -3.91 27.75
N VAL A 345 6.21 -3.06 26.96
CA VAL A 345 5.70 -1.72 26.60
C VAL A 345 4.33 -1.83 25.91
N TYR A 346 4.18 -2.78 24.98
CA TYR A 346 2.92 -3.02 24.30
C TYR A 346 1.81 -3.48 25.24
N LEU A 347 2.09 -4.42 26.15
CA LEU A 347 1.13 -4.91 27.15
C LEU A 347 0.60 -3.79 28.04
N LEU A 348 1.47 -2.86 28.48
CA LEU A 348 1.05 -1.67 29.23
C LEU A 348 0.16 -0.73 28.40
N SER A 349 0.38 -0.68 27.09
CA SER A 349 -0.41 0.13 26.16
C SER A 349 -1.66 -0.55 25.59
N LEU A 350 -2.02 -1.77 26.03
CA LEU A 350 -3.22 -2.48 25.54
C LEU A 350 -4.51 -1.67 25.66
N PRO A 351 -4.76 -0.88 26.73
CA PRO A 351 -5.95 -0.02 26.78
C PRO A 351 -5.97 1.02 25.64
N ILE A 352 -4.81 1.52 25.22
CA ILE A 352 -4.72 2.45 24.09
C ILE A 352 -5.05 1.71 22.80
N TRP A 353 -4.41 0.56 22.55
CA TRP A 353 -4.56 -0.21 21.32
C TRP A 353 -5.94 -0.82 21.13
N ASN A 354 -6.54 -1.33 22.19
CA ASN A 354 -7.78 -2.10 22.10
C ASN A 354 -9.02 -1.29 22.49
N PHE A 355 -8.88 -0.14 23.18
CA PHE A 355 -10.03 0.69 23.56
C PHE A 355 -9.96 2.09 22.95
N VAL A 356 -8.94 2.89 23.28
CA VAL A 356 -8.90 4.31 22.91
C VAL A 356 -8.86 4.50 21.38
N LEU A 357 -7.96 3.81 20.68
CA LEU A 357 -7.82 3.96 19.23
C LEU A 357 -9.05 3.42 18.48
N PRO A 358 -9.58 2.21 18.76
CA PRO A 358 -10.78 1.73 18.08
C PRO A 358 -12.03 2.52 18.41
N ALA A 359 -12.25 2.92 19.68
CA ALA A 359 -13.40 3.74 20.05
C ALA A 359 -13.38 5.09 19.32
N TYR A 360 -12.22 5.74 19.22
CA TYR A 360 -12.06 6.96 18.44
C TYR A 360 -12.33 6.72 16.95
N ALA A 361 -11.84 5.60 16.40
CA ALA A 361 -12.01 5.23 15.01
C ALA A 361 -13.49 5.03 14.64
N TYR A 362 -14.22 4.29 15.48
CA TYR A 362 -15.66 4.02 15.32
C TYR A 362 -16.52 5.24 15.59
N TRP A 363 -16.11 6.13 16.48
CA TRP A 363 -16.80 7.41 16.67
C TRP A 363 -16.69 8.32 15.44
N HIS A 364 -15.57 8.24 14.72
CA HIS A 364 -15.29 9.03 13.51
C HIS A 364 -15.26 8.14 12.27
N PHE A 365 -16.20 7.19 12.19
CA PHE A 365 -16.21 6.16 11.15
C PHE A 365 -16.49 6.73 9.74
N ASP A 366 -17.11 7.91 9.69
CA ASP A 366 -17.45 8.68 8.50
C ASP A 366 -16.44 9.81 8.17
N ASP A 367 -15.33 9.92 8.91
CA ASP A 367 -14.30 10.95 8.65
C ASP A 367 -13.21 10.46 7.69
N PHE A 368 -13.31 10.94 6.44
CA PHE A 368 -12.38 10.63 5.33
C PHE A 368 -11.22 11.63 5.17
N SER A 369 -11.04 12.55 6.12
CA SER A 369 -10.03 13.59 6.00
C SER A 369 -8.58 13.07 6.08
N TRP A 370 -7.72 13.51 5.15
CA TRP A 370 -6.29 13.18 5.16
C TRP A 370 -5.49 14.16 6.03
N GLY A 371 -5.13 13.75 7.26
CA GLY A 371 -4.04 14.29 8.10
C GLY A 371 -4.16 15.72 8.64
N GLN A 372 -4.08 15.86 9.96
CA GLN A 372 -3.57 17.09 10.62
C GLN A 372 -2.03 17.17 10.61
N THR A 373 -1.35 16.30 9.85
CA THR A 373 0.11 16.07 9.94
C THR A 373 0.98 17.13 9.27
N ARG A 374 0.39 18.08 8.53
CA ARG A 374 1.03 19.32 8.07
C ARG A 374 -0.07 20.38 7.94
N VAL A 375 -0.43 20.98 9.07
CA VAL A 375 -1.18 22.24 9.05
C VAL A 375 -0.17 23.32 8.67
N VAL A 376 -0.24 23.79 7.44
CA VAL A 376 0.26 25.14 7.13
C VAL A 376 -0.64 26.08 7.92
N GLU A 377 -0.06 26.96 8.74
CA GLU A 377 -0.79 27.88 9.62
C GLU A 377 -1.94 28.58 8.89
N GLY A 378 -3.16 28.48 9.41
CA GLY A 378 -4.32 29.28 8.95
C GLY A 378 -5.56 28.54 8.40
N GLY A 379 -5.67 27.21 8.45
CA GLY A 379 -6.79 26.50 7.79
C GLY A 379 -7.91 25.96 8.71
N GLU A 380 -9.10 26.55 8.64
CA GLU A 380 -10.36 25.93 9.13
C GLU A 380 -10.81 24.72 8.28
N LYS A 381 -11.73 23.91 8.84
CA LYS A 381 -12.14 22.53 8.51
C LYS A 381 -12.23 22.15 7.02
N LYS A 382 -11.89 20.89 6.76
CA LYS A 382 -11.77 20.22 5.45
C LYS A 382 -13.13 19.85 4.84
N GLU A 383 -13.30 20.12 3.55
CA GLU A 383 -14.31 19.46 2.73
C GLU A 383 -13.78 18.11 2.21
N ASP A 384 -14.62 17.08 2.29
CA ASP A 384 -14.37 15.72 1.81
C ASP A 384 -14.43 15.69 0.29
N HIS A 385 -13.36 15.24 -0.39
CA HIS A 385 -13.30 15.17 -1.86
C HIS A 385 -14.31 14.18 -2.46
N GLY A 386 -14.93 13.32 -1.65
CA GLY A 386 -15.97 12.36 -2.07
C GLY A 386 -17.40 12.93 -2.07
N ARG A 387 -17.60 14.25 -2.13
CA ARG A 387 -18.93 14.89 -2.14
C ARG A 387 -19.24 15.75 -3.38
N ARG A 388 -18.33 15.85 -4.35
CA ARG A 388 -18.59 16.65 -5.56
C ARG A 388 -19.34 15.84 -6.59
N GLU A 389 -20.56 16.29 -6.89
CA GLU A 389 -21.37 15.81 -8.00
C GLU A 389 -20.95 16.55 -9.28
N GLY A 390 -20.81 15.80 -10.38
CA GLY A 390 -20.51 16.33 -11.70
C GLY A 390 -20.49 15.21 -12.74
N GLU A 391 -21.05 15.46 -13.92
CA GLU A 391 -20.93 14.51 -15.04
C GLU A 391 -19.55 14.66 -15.68
N PHE A 392 -18.85 13.53 -15.84
CA PHE A 392 -17.56 13.51 -16.51
C PHE A 392 -17.76 13.66 -18.01
N ASP A 393 -17.35 14.81 -18.57
CA ASP A 393 -17.34 15.01 -20.02
C ASP A 393 -16.11 14.35 -20.65
N SER A 394 -16.34 13.25 -21.36
CA SER A 394 -15.29 12.50 -22.06
C SER A 394 -15.01 13.02 -23.49
N THR A 395 -15.82 13.95 -24.01
CA THR A 395 -15.76 14.37 -25.42
C THR A 395 -14.45 15.07 -25.79
N GLY A 396 -13.81 15.75 -24.83
CA GLY A 396 -12.49 16.37 -25.01
C GLY A 396 -11.32 15.37 -25.04
N ILE A 397 -11.52 14.12 -24.63
CA ILE A 397 -10.44 13.13 -24.53
C ILE A 397 -10.34 12.32 -25.81
N THR A 398 -9.34 12.67 -26.62
CA THR A 398 -9.04 11.94 -27.85
C THR A 398 -8.39 10.60 -27.53
N MET A 399 -9.02 9.51 -27.98
CA MET A 399 -8.55 8.14 -27.81
C MET A 399 -8.06 7.58 -29.15
N ARG A 400 -6.79 7.16 -29.24
CA ARG A 400 -6.18 6.62 -30.47
C ARG A 400 -5.31 5.42 -30.17
N ARG A 401 -5.12 4.53 -31.15
CA ARG A 401 -4.10 3.47 -31.02
C ARG A 401 -2.70 4.07 -31.00
N PHE A 402 -1.74 3.37 -30.41
CA PHE A 402 -0.35 3.84 -30.31
C PHE A 402 0.25 4.26 -31.67
N GLU A 403 0.01 3.48 -32.72
CA GLU A 403 0.48 3.78 -34.08
C GLU A 403 -0.20 5.01 -34.70
N GLU A 404 -1.46 5.26 -34.37
CA GLU A 404 -2.20 6.43 -34.82
C GLU A 404 -1.68 7.70 -34.13
N TRP A 405 -1.37 7.61 -32.84
CA TRP A 405 -0.68 8.68 -32.10
C TRP A 405 0.69 8.98 -32.71
N ALA A 406 1.49 7.95 -33.01
CA ALA A 406 2.79 8.13 -33.64
C ALA A 406 2.69 8.78 -35.04
N ARG A 407 1.69 8.40 -35.85
CA ARG A 407 1.43 9.05 -37.14
C ARG A 407 1.01 10.50 -36.98
N TYR A 408 0.14 10.78 -36.01
CA TYR A 408 -0.32 12.14 -35.72
C TYR A 408 0.81 13.05 -35.27
N GLU A 409 1.66 12.59 -34.34
CA GLU A 409 2.82 13.37 -33.88
C GLU A 409 3.82 13.62 -35.00
N ARG A 410 4.11 12.62 -35.84
CA ARG A 410 4.97 12.83 -37.03
C ARG A 410 4.41 13.87 -37.98
N LYS A 411 3.08 13.91 -38.16
CA LYS A 411 2.42 14.91 -38.98
C LYS A 411 2.56 16.31 -38.37
N LEU A 412 2.31 16.45 -37.07
CA LEU A 412 2.53 17.71 -36.34
C LEU A 412 3.98 18.19 -36.45
N LEU A 413 4.96 17.30 -36.23
CA LEU A 413 6.38 17.64 -36.36
C LEU A 413 6.77 18.01 -37.79
N ALA A 414 6.15 17.42 -38.81
CA ALA A 414 6.37 17.79 -40.21
C ALA A 414 5.78 19.17 -40.53
N GLU A 415 4.58 19.45 -40.05
CA GLU A 415 3.91 20.76 -40.18
C GLU A 415 4.70 21.85 -39.44
N GLU A 416 5.17 21.57 -38.22
CA GLU A 416 6.08 22.43 -37.47
C GLU A 416 7.39 22.65 -38.21
N ARG A 417 8.00 21.62 -38.82
CA ARG A 417 9.23 21.80 -39.62
C ARG A 417 9.01 22.63 -40.89
N MET A 418 7.84 22.53 -41.51
CA MET A 418 7.48 23.35 -42.66
C MET A 418 7.21 24.80 -42.25
N SER A 419 6.64 25.05 -41.06
CA SER A 419 6.45 26.41 -40.51
C SER A 419 7.73 27.00 -39.89
N SER A 420 8.62 26.16 -39.36
CA SER A 420 9.88 26.53 -38.68
C SER A 420 11.11 26.44 -39.57
N SER A 421 10.97 26.65 -40.88
CA SER A 421 12.07 26.79 -41.86
C SER A 421 13.06 27.95 -41.58
N THR A 422 13.16 28.42 -40.32
CA THR A 422 14.21 29.30 -39.82
C THR A 422 15.13 28.66 -38.77
N VAL A 423 14.83 27.54 -38.09
CA VAL A 423 15.82 26.93 -37.15
C VAL A 423 15.72 25.41 -37.05
N ALA A 424 16.69 24.71 -37.64
CA ALA A 424 16.85 23.26 -37.54
C ALA A 424 17.39 22.84 -36.16
N ARG A 425 16.69 21.91 -35.47
CA ARG A 425 17.29 21.04 -34.46
C ARG A 425 17.00 19.58 -34.80
N ASN A 426 18.07 18.79 -34.92
CA ASN A 426 18.03 17.37 -35.21
C ASN A 426 17.59 16.57 -33.97
N TYR A 427 16.47 15.84 -34.10
CA TYR A 427 16.11 14.75 -33.18
C TYR A 427 16.67 13.42 -33.73
N PRO A 428 17.20 12.53 -32.85
CA PRO A 428 17.73 11.24 -33.28
C PRO A 428 16.62 10.29 -33.77
N LYS A 429 16.97 9.45 -34.75
CA LYS A 429 16.08 8.45 -35.36
C LYS A 429 15.58 7.46 -34.31
N VAL A 430 14.28 7.47 -34.04
CA VAL A 430 13.60 6.48 -33.19
C VAL A 430 13.61 5.12 -33.91
N TYR A 431 14.05 4.10 -33.19
CA TYR A 431 14.15 2.70 -33.59
C TYR A 431 12.73 2.14 -33.82
N TYR A 432 12.42 1.74 -35.06
CA TYR A 432 11.28 0.90 -35.39
C TYR A 432 11.84 -0.47 -35.74
N GLY A 433 11.75 -1.41 -34.80
CA GLY A 433 12.03 -2.82 -35.01
C GLY A 433 10.71 -3.58 -35.01
N HIS A 434 10.53 -4.39 -36.05
CA HIS A 434 9.40 -5.29 -36.31
C HIS A 434 9.12 -6.28 -35.17
#